data_AF-A0A4Q0STM6-F1
#
_entry.id   AF-A0A4Q0STM6-F1
#
_cell.length_a   1.000
_cell.length_b   1.000
_cell.length_c   1.000
_cell.angle_alpha   90.00
_cell.angle_beta   90.00
_cell.angle_gamma   90.00
#
_symmetry.space_group_name_H-M   'P 1'
#
loop_
_entity.id
_entity.type
_entity.pdbx_description
1 polymer ?
#
loop_
_entity_poly.entity_id
_entity_poly.type
_entity_poly.pdbx_seq_one_letter_code
_entity_poly.pdbx_strand_id
1 'polypeptide(L)'
;MTVAAARGVTSHCNRPDTSDLPQSGQAAVFLIAVLGIFLLAVFGFAVDLTNIWFHRQTAVAAADAACQAGAQDMLASSSGLALPGTGFIPGTSSDCVSSPLATMCSYAAANSYNGTGLVAGAASNAISWTFPPTVTGVVPGLGTYPFMQVLIAENVKTYFISLLNASHVQRLNVSSTCGVTLTKGSIPMLVLNPTLLGAFNYSLAGQLNIVGGPQRALQVNSTSPLAVSWLLGMINLSAAGPNQTGGDVGIVGGPATAPGLPAGSGFQGGTTGSWKGNVLPVADPFAAIGAPTSILSITPPSLTGTWVAYGVDGCPNHLGQLLAPTHSCLEYGPGYYPLGIDLSLVLSTTAIFKPGIYYLGGPLNSGLTNTLRVAKPSGYLQTDGVMMYFAGLSSLNLSSVPASGVDSVAATDLTCDGSSPPAGLGLGTTISGNVLYGQCAANGTYFDSGGDTSDVRSATGSRGVLLFQSHSVASSPALSGVGPNAFAGTLYFHSSSYLDVLSVTGSNNSVFGEVVSDQVSLLGGSLTLAPSPTTNMTLSKISIFN
;
A
#
# COMPACT_ATOMS: atom_id res chain seq x y z
N MET A 1 -78.16 62.14 64.91
CA MET A 1 -79.53 62.49 64.50
C MET A 1 -80.23 61.19 64.16
N THR A 2 -81.34 60.90 64.85
CA THR A 2 -82.33 59.81 64.59
C THR A 2 -81.78 58.37 64.56
N VAL A 3 -81.97 57.54 65.61
CA VAL A 3 -83.20 56.90 66.12
C VAL A 3 -83.84 55.93 65.12
N ALA A 4 -83.90 54.64 65.50
CA ALA A 4 -85.02 53.69 65.42
C ALA A 4 -84.44 52.25 65.49
N ALA A 5 -84.57 51.49 66.58
CA ALA A 5 -85.74 50.83 67.14
C ALA A 5 -86.25 49.60 66.33
N ALA A 6 -86.22 48.45 67.03
CA ALA A 6 -87.26 47.41 67.12
C ALA A 6 -87.00 46.01 66.51
N ARG A 7 -87.02 45.03 67.44
CA ARG A 7 -87.73 43.73 67.47
C ARG A 7 -87.48 42.67 66.38
N GLY A 8 -87.27 41.43 66.87
CA GLY A 8 -87.68 40.22 66.14
C GLY A 8 -86.95 38.95 66.58
N VAL A 9 -87.61 38.14 67.39
CA VAL A 9 -87.21 36.78 67.84
C VAL A 9 -87.31 35.79 66.67
N THR A 10 -86.37 34.84 66.53
CA THR A 10 -86.64 33.37 66.43
C THR A 10 -85.36 32.54 66.32
N SER A 11 -85.43 31.37 66.96
CA SER A 11 -84.41 30.34 67.17
C SER A 11 -83.86 29.67 65.90
N HIS A 12 -82.56 29.37 65.88
CA HIS A 12 -82.06 28.13 65.30
C HIS A 12 -80.73 27.69 65.95
N CYS A 13 -80.62 26.38 66.18
CA CYS A 13 -79.45 25.71 66.75
C CYS A 13 -78.21 25.93 65.88
N ASN A 14 -77.18 26.58 66.42
CA ASN A 14 -75.85 26.57 65.81
C ASN A 14 -74.95 25.51 66.46
N ARG A 15 -74.55 24.56 65.63
CA ARG A 15 -73.40 23.66 65.77
C ARG A 15 -72.14 24.51 66.00
N PRO A 16 -71.12 24.03 66.73
CA PRO A 16 -69.86 24.76 66.83
C PRO A 16 -69.18 24.77 65.47
N ASP A 17 -69.03 25.95 64.87
CA ASP A 17 -68.16 26.19 63.73
C ASP A 17 -66.71 25.98 64.13
N THR A 18 -66.11 24.92 63.61
CA THR A 18 -64.66 24.82 63.43
C THR A 18 -64.34 25.23 62.00
N SER A 19 -64.29 26.53 61.72
CA SER A 19 -63.77 27.03 60.44
C SER A 19 -62.62 28.00 60.66
N ASP A 20 -61.61 27.81 59.81
CA ASP A 20 -60.53 28.75 59.48
C ASP A 20 -59.23 28.65 60.29
N LEU A 21 -58.59 27.48 60.17
CA LEU A 21 -57.12 27.47 60.04
C LEU A 21 -56.76 27.98 58.63
N PRO A 22 -55.85 28.96 58.49
CA PRO A 22 -55.42 29.45 57.18
C PRO A 22 -54.71 28.30 56.43
N GLN A 23 -55.25 27.87 55.29
CA GLN A 23 -54.68 26.86 54.39
C GLN A 23 -53.41 27.33 53.65
N SER A 24 -52.53 28.11 54.32
CA SER A 24 -51.31 28.69 53.71
C SER A 24 -50.20 27.68 53.43
N GLY A 25 -50.30 26.44 53.93
CA GLY A 25 -49.28 25.39 53.75
C GLY A 25 -49.56 24.40 52.61
N GLN A 26 -50.81 24.23 52.19
CA GLN A 26 -51.19 23.18 51.22
C GLN A 26 -50.67 23.48 49.80
N ALA A 27 -50.68 24.77 49.39
CA ALA A 27 -50.13 25.18 48.10
C ALA A 27 -48.62 24.98 48.01
N ALA A 28 -47.89 25.23 49.11
CA ALA A 28 -46.44 25.02 49.17
C ALA A 28 -46.08 23.52 49.09
N VAL A 29 -46.81 22.65 49.79
CA VAL A 29 -46.62 21.20 49.72
C VAL A 29 -46.91 20.66 48.33
N PHE A 30 -47.98 21.12 47.68
CA PHE A 30 -48.30 20.75 46.30
C PHE A 30 -47.20 21.17 45.32
N LEU A 31 -46.69 22.41 45.42
CA LEU A 31 -45.62 22.90 44.57
C LEU A 31 -44.32 22.10 44.74
N ILE A 32 -43.93 21.79 45.98
CA ILE A 32 -42.75 20.96 46.26
C ILE A 32 -42.93 19.54 45.70
N ALA A 33 -44.12 18.96 45.83
CA ALA A 33 -44.41 17.65 45.27
C ALA A 33 -44.33 17.64 43.73
N VAL A 34 -44.92 18.64 43.06
CA VAL A 34 -44.87 18.77 41.60
C VAL A 34 -43.44 19.00 41.11
N LEU A 35 -42.67 19.87 41.76
CA LEU A 35 -41.27 20.12 41.42
C LEU A 35 -40.41 18.87 41.66
N GLY A 36 -40.64 18.13 42.74
CA GLY A 36 -39.96 16.88 43.04
C GLY A 36 -40.22 15.81 41.98
N ILE A 37 -41.48 15.63 41.57
CA ILE A 37 -41.84 14.70 40.49
C ILE A 37 -41.22 15.13 39.16
N PHE A 38 -41.22 16.42 38.86
CA PHE A 38 -40.60 16.96 37.64
C PHE A 38 -39.09 16.70 37.61
N LEU A 39 -38.38 16.95 38.70
CA LEU A 39 -36.94 16.68 38.80
C LEU A 39 -36.64 15.18 38.64
N LEU A 40 -37.41 14.31 39.29
CA LEU A 40 -37.28 12.85 39.14
C LEU A 40 -37.51 12.41 37.70
N ALA A 41 -38.50 12.98 37.01
CA ALA A 41 -38.75 12.68 35.60
C ALA A 41 -37.55 13.09 34.72
N VAL A 42 -37.00 14.30 34.92
CA VAL A 42 -35.84 14.79 34.17
C VAL A 42 -34.61 13.90 34.39
N PHE A 43 -34.33 13.49 35.63
CA PHE A 43 -33.23 12.54 35.89
C PHE A 43 -33.47 11.19 35.23
N GLY A 44 -34.71 10.69 35.25
CA GLY A 44 -35.09 9.46 34.56
C GLY A 44 -34.84 9.51 33.05
N PHE A 45 -35.22 10.61 32.40
CA PHE A 45 -34.92 10.84 30.98
C PHE A 45 -33.42 10.94 30.72
N ALA A 46 -32.68 11.64 31.59
CA ALA A 46 -31.24 11.78 31.44
C ALA A 46 -30.53 10.41 31.49
N VAL A 47 -30.96 9.50 32.38
CA VAL A 47 -30.42 8.14 32.45
C VAL A 47 -30.74 7.34 31.19
N ASP A 48 -31.99 7.34 30.72
CA ASP A 48 -32.37 6.62 29.50
C ASP A 48 -31.64 7.15 28.26
N LEU A 49 -31.53 8.47 28.09
CA LEU A 49 -30.82 9.07 26.97
C LEU A 49 -29.32 8.76 27.02
N THR A 50 -28.72 8.80 28.21
CA THR A 50 -27.32 8.43 28.41
C THR A 50 -27.10 6.95 28.08
N ASN A 51 -28.01 6.07 28.50
CA ASN A 51 -27.97 4.64 28.17
C ASN A 51 -28.05 4.41 26.65
N ILE A 52 -29.01 5.03 25.97
CA ILE A 52 -29.15 4.95 24.50
C ILE A 52 -27.88 5.46 23.80
N TRP A 53 -27.28 6.54 24.29
CA TRP A 53 -26.05 7.08 23.73
C TRP A 53 -24.87 6.11 23.87
N PHE A 54 -24.70 5.47 25.03
CA PHE A 54 -23.65 4.46 25.22
C PHE A 54 -23.84 3.26 24.30
N HIS A 55 -25.06 2.72 24.21
CA HIS A 55 -25.39 1.64 23.28
C HIS A 55 -25.13 2.04 21.82
N ARG A 56 -25.37 3.31 21.46
CA ARG A 56 -25.02 3.81 20.14
C ARG A 56 -23.52 3.77 19.88
N GLN A 57 -22.70 4.21 20.83
CA GLN A 57 -21.24 4.19 20.65
C GLN A 57 -20.70 2.75 20.54
N THR A 58 -21.22 1.82 21.36
CA THR A 58 -20.83 0.42 21.27
C THR A 58 -21.29 -0.24 19.97
N ALA A 59 -22.49 0.08 19.49
CA ALA A 59 -22.99 -0.41 18.21
C ALA A 59 -22.18 0.12 17.03
N VAL A 60 -21.71 1.38 17.07
CA VAL A 60 -20.79 1.95 16.06
C VAL A 60 -19.47 1.18 16.05
N ALA A 61 -18.85 0.98 17.21
CA ALA A 61 -17.59 0.24 17.30
C ALA A 61 -17.73 -1.20 16.78
N ALA A 62 -18.84 -1.87 17.11
CA ALA A 62 -19.13 -3.21 16.61
C ALA A 62 -19.38 -3.24 15.10
N ALA A 63 -20.09 -2.26 14.55
CA ALA A 63 -20.34 -2.14 13.11
C ALA A 63 -19.04 -1.87 12.34
N ASP A 64 -18.19 -0.99 12.85
CA ASP A 64 -16.87 -0.68 12.27
C ASP A 64 -15.95 -1.91 12.26
N ALA A 65 -15.88 -2.65 13.38
CA ALA A 65 -15.08 -3.86 13.48
C ALA A 65 -15.58 -4.96 12.52
N ALA A 66 -16.89 -5.19 12.49
CA ALA A 66 -17.52 -6.15 11.59
C ALA A 66 -17.29 -5.79 10.13
N CYS A 67 -17.44 -4.50 9.78
CA CYS A 67 -17.21 -4.02 8.43
C CYS A 67 -15.74 -4.19 8.02
N GLN A 68 -14.80 -3.73 8.86
CA GLN A 68 -13.37 -3.89 8.57
C GLN A 68 -12.98 -5.35 8.36
N ALA A 69 -13.50 -6.28 9.17
CA ALA A 69 -13.21 -7.70 9.02
C ALA A 69 -13.76 -8.26 7.70
N GLY A 70 -14.99 -7.91 7.32
CA GLY A 70 -15.55 -8.27 6.01
C GLY A 70 -14.74 -7.69 4.85
N ALA A 71 -14.32 -6.42 4.94
CA ALA A 71 -13.47 -5.78 3.96
C ALA A 71 -12.05 -6.37 3.90
N GLN A 72 -11.52 -6.93 5.02
CA GLN A 72 -10.28 -7.68 5.05
C GLN A 72 -10.38 -8.96 4.22
N ASP A 73 -11.46 -9.71 4.38
CA ASP A 73 -11.71 -10.91 3.58
C ASP A 73 -11.89 -10.58 2.10
N MET A 74 -12.57 -9.47 1.78
CA MET A 74 -12.70 -8.98 0.41
C MET A 74 -11.34 -8.61 -0.19
N LEU A 75 -10.50 -7.88 0.55
CA LEU A 75 -9.14 -7.54 0.11
C LEU A 75 -8.31 -8.81 -0.11
N ALA A 76 -8.29 -9.71 0.87
CA ALA A 76 -7.52 -10.94 0.81
C ALA A 76 -7.95 -11.84 -0.36
N SER A 77 -9.26 -11.96 -0.61
CA SER A 77 -9.79 -12.66 -1.79
C SER A 77 -9.40 -11.97 -3.10
N SER A 78 -9.45 -10.64 -3.16
CA SER A 78 -9.01 -9.88 -4.34
C SER A 78 -7.50 -9.99 -4.61
N SER A 79 -6.70 -10.21 -3.56
CA SER A 79 -5.26 -10.45 -3.63
C SER A 79 -4.90 -11.92 -3.92
N GLY A 80 -5.89 -12.79 -4.20
CA GLY A 80 -5.66 -14.19 -4.59
C GLY A 80 -5.42 -15.17 -3.44
N LEU A 81 -5.65 -14.78 -2.17
CA LEU A 81 -5.64 -15.73 -1.08
C LEU A 81 -6.91 -16.59 -1.08
N ALA A 82 -6.72 -17.91 -0.99
CA ALA A 82 -7.79 -18.82 -0.62
C ALA A 82 -8.03 -18.73 0.89
N LEU A 83 -9.08 -18.02 1.29
CA LEU A 83 -9.49 -17.90 2.69
C LEU A 83 -10.37 -19.09 3.08
N PRO A 84 -9.94 -19.99 3.97
CA PRO A 84 -10.84 -20.99 4.51
C PRO A 84 -11.88 -20.33 5.43
N GLY A 85 -13.17 -20.51 5.11
CA GLY A 85 -14.24 -20.31 6.08
C GLY A 85 -14.66 -18.85 6.37
N THR A 86 -14.61 -17.94 5.40
CA THR A 86 -15.14 -16.56 5.58
C THR A 86 -16.64 -16.52 5.90
N GLY A 87 -17.39 -17.58 5.54
CA GLY A 87 -18.81 -17.73 5.85
C GLY A 87 -19.74 -16.75 5.11
N PHE A 88 -19.23 -16.00 4.13
CA PHE A 88 -20.02 -15.14 3.24
C PHE A 88 -19.42 -15.11 1.82
N ILE A 89 -20.21 -14.65 0.85
CA ILE A 89 -19.80 -14.45 -0.55
C ILE A 89 -19.91 -12.94 -0.85
N PRO A 90 -18.81 -12.27 -1.25
CA PRO A 90 -18.87 -10.88 -1.69
C PRO A 90 -19.93 -10.67 -2.78
N GLY A 91 -20.78 -9.66 -2.61
CA GLY A 91 -21.91 -9.36 -3.51
C GLY A 91 -23.26 -9.92 -3.07
N THR A 92 -23.29 -10.88 -2.13
CA THR A 92 -24.53 -11.47 -1.62
C THR A 92 -24.89 -10.88 -0.26
N SER A 93 -25.89 -9.99 -0.22
CA SER A 93 -26.42 -9.47 1.04
C SER A 93 -26.98 -10.60 1.91
N SER A 94 -26.72 -10.55 3.21
CA SER A 94 -27.17 -11.57 4.16
C SER A 94 -27.14 -11.02 5.59
N ASP A 95 -27.42 -11.86 6.59
CA ASP A 95 -27.45 -11.51 8.01
C ASP A 95 -26.84 -12.60 8.89
N CYS A 96 -26.60 -12.28 10.16
CA CYS A 96 -26.00 -13.22 11.12
C CYS A 96 -26.93 -14.34 11.57
N VAL A 97 -28.23 -14.26 11.25
CA VAL A 97 -29.18 -15.33 11.52
C VAL A 97 -29.06 -16.43 10.46
N SER A 98 -29.00 -16.05 9.19
CA SER A 98 -28.90 -16.94 8.04
C SER A 98 -27.48 -17.40 7.76
N SER A 99 -26.48 -16.58 8.07
CA SER A 99 -25.05 -16.85 7.83
C SER A 99 -24.22 -16.60 9.10
N PRO A 100 -24.41 -17.40 10.18
CA PRO A 100 -23.79 -17.16 11.49
C PRO A 100 -22.26 -17.32 11.48
N LEU A 101 -21.71 -18.02 10.49
CA LEU A 101 -20.27 -18.22 10.32
C LEU A 101 -19.60 -17.08 9.55
N ALA A 102 -20.34 -16.08 9.08
CA ALA A 102 -19.74 -14.94 8.39
C ALA A 102 -18.77 -14.20 9.32
N THR A 103 -17.61 -13.80 8.80
CA THR A 103 -16.57 -13.10 9.57
C THR A 103 -17.13 -11.86 10.29
N MET A 104 -18.00 -11.09 9.62
CA MET A 104 -18.67 -9.91 10.20
C MET A 104 -19.44 -10.26 11.48
N CYS A 105 -20.08 -11.42 11.54
CA CYS A 105 -20.83 -11.90 12.71
C CYS A 105 -19.91 -12.25 13.86
N SER A 106 -18.79 -12.91 13.58
CA SER A 106 -17.79 -13.26 14.60
C SER A 106 -17.18 -12.02 15.25
N TYR A 107 -16.84 -11.00 14.43
CA TYR A 107 -16.27 -9.75 14.93
C TYR A 107 -17.29 -8.86 15.64
N ALA A 108 -18.54 -8.84 15.21
CA ALA A 108 -19.60 -8.19 15.96
C ALA A 108 -19.88 -8.88 17.30
N ALA A 109 -19.88 -10.22 17.33
CA ALA A 109 -20.08 -11.00 18.55
C ALA A 109 -18.96 -10.79 19.57
N ALA A 110 -17.71 -10.65 19.10
CA ALA A 110 -16.57 -10.26 19.95
C ALA A 110 -16.76 -8.87 20.60
N ASN A 111 -17.61 -8.02 20.01
CA ASN A 111 -18.02 -6.73 20.56
C ASN A 111 -19.38 -6.78 21.30
N SER A 112 -19.83 -7.96 21.72
CA SER A 112 -21.12 -8.21 22.41
C SER A 112 -22.38 -8.08 21.55
N TYR A 113 -22.26 -8.08 20.22
CA TYR A 113 -23.38 -8.10 19.28
C TYR A 113 -23.46 -9.45 18.57
N ASN A 114 -24.23 -10.39 19.11
CA ASN A 114 -24.32 -11.76 18.58
C ASN A 114 -25.22 -11.89 17.32
N GLY A 115 -26.04 -10.88 17.03
CA GLY A 115 -26.84 -10.81 15.81
C GLY A 115 -27.96 -11.85 15.70
N THR A 116 -28.46 -12.37 16.84
CA THR A 116 -29.46 -13.46 16.83
C THR A 116 -30.87 -13.02 16.40
N GLY A 117 -31.05 -11.75 16.02
CA GLY A 117 -32.31 -11.20 15.54
C GLY A 117 -33.01 -10.33 16.58
N LEU A 118 -33.92 -9.47 16.10
CA LEU A 118 -34.69 -8.57 16.95
C LEU A 118 -35.88 -9.30 17.59
N VAL A 119 -36.00 -9.20 18.92
CA VAL A 119 -37.08 -9.76 19.72
C VAL A 119 -37.99 -8.62 20.19
N ALA A 120 -39.30 -8.77 20.00
CA ALA A 120 -40.28 -7.77 20.42
C ALA A 120 -40.27 -7.59 21.94
N GLY A 121 -40.22 -6.34 22.41
CA GLY A 121 -40.29 -5.99 23.84
C GLY A 121 -39.06 -6.37 24.67
N ALA A 122 -37.99 -6.87 24.06
CA ALA A 122 -36.79 -7.31 24.75
C ALA A 122 -35.52 -6.70 24.15
N ALA A 123 -34.48 -6.58 25.00
CA ALA A 123 -33.15 -6.22 24.54
C ALA A 123 -32.66 -7.29 23.56
N SER A 124 -32.30 -6.87 22.35
CA SER A 124 -31.95 -7.76 21.24
C SER A 124 -31.21 -6.98 20.16
N ASN A 125 -30.45 -7.68 19.32
CA ASN A 125 -29.76 -7.06 18.20
C ASN A 125 -29.83 -7.95 16.95
N ALA A 126 -29.74 -7.31 15.78
CA ALA A 126 -29.64 -7.94 14.49
C ALA A 126 -28.51 -7.28 13.70
N ILE A 127 -27.78 -8.10 12.94
CA ILE A 127 -26.66 -7.65 12.13
C ILE A 127 -26.92 -8.13 10.71
N SER A 128 -26.83 -7.22 9.77
CA SER A 128 -26.99 -7.50 8.34
C SER A 128 -25.93 -6.76 7.54
N TRP A 129 -25.67 -7.21 6.32
CA TRP A 129 -24.73 -6.57 5.43
C TRP A 129 -25.23 -6.51 3.99
N THR A 130 -24.76 -5.49 3.28
CA THR A 130 -25.02 -5.26 1.85
C THR A 130 -23.74 -4.82 1.14
N PHE A 131 -23.73 -4.87 -0.19
CA PHE A 131 -22.58 -4.52 -1.03
C PHE A 131 -22.92 -3.35 -1.96
N PRO A 132 -22.76 -2.10 -1.50
CA PRO A 132 -23.00 -0.94 -2.35
C PRO A 132 -21.98 -0.90 -3.51
N PRO A 133 -22.39 -0.57 -4.75
CA PRO A 133 -21.47 -0.54 -5.89
C PRO A 133 -20.54 0.68 -5.87
N THR A 134 -20.95 1.77 -5.21
CA THR A 134 -20.23 3.05 -5.18
C THR A 134 -20.40 3.74 -3.83
N VAL A 135 -19.33 4.42 -3.37
CA VAL A 135 -19.36 5.36 -2.25
C VAL A 135 -18.95 6.74 -2.78
N THR A 136 -19.75 7.77 -2.49
CA THR A 136 -19.52 9.13 -3.02
C THR A 136 -18.15 9.65 -2.60
N GLY A 137 -17.35 10.12 -3.57
CA GLY A 137 -16.02 10.68 -3.31
C GLY A 137 -14.90 9.65 -3.11
N VAL A 138 -15.19 8.35 -3.31
CA VAL A 138 -14.22 7.27 -3.10
C VAL A 138 -13.99 6.50 -4.41
N VAL A 139 -12.72 6.32 -4.78
CA VAL A 139 -12.34 5.47 -5.91
C VAL A 139 -12.29 4.01 -5.45
N PRO A 140 -13.06 3.09 -6.08
CA PRO A 140 -13.08 1.69 -5.70
C PRO A 140 -11.71 1.01 -5.89
N GLY A 141 -11.41 0.08 -4.99
CA GLY A 141 -10.25 -0.82 -5.06
C GLY A 141 -10.40 -1.95 -6.07
N LEU A 142 -9.46 -2.89 -6.04
CA LEU A 142 -9.53 -4.12 -6.85
C LEU A 142 -10.69 -5.01 -6.36
N GLY A 143 -11.44 -5.62 -7.31
CA GLY A 143 -12.52 -6.57 -7.05
C GLY A 143 -13.90 -6.13 -7.57
N THR A 144 -14.80 -7.09 -7.82
CA THR A 144 -16.15 -6.85 -8.36
C THR A 144 -17.08 -6.13 -7.38
N TYR A 145 -16.87 -6.34 -6.08
CA TYR A 145 -17.62 -5.71 -5.01
C TYR A 145 -16.61 -5.01 -4.11
N PRO A 146 -16.31 -3.72 -4.34
CA PRO A 146 -15.26 -3.01 -3.62
C PRO A 146 -15.71 -2.49 -2.23
N PHE A 147 -17.01 -2.41 -1.98
CA PHE A 147 -17.57 -1.85 -0.73
C PHE A 147 -18.55 -2.82 -0.06
N MET A 148 -18.63 -2.70 1.26
CA MET A 148 -19.56 -3.39 2.13
C MET A 148 -20.17 -2.38 3.10
N GLN A 149 -21.45 -2.53 3.42
CA GLN A 149 -22.10 -1.82 4.50
C GLN A 149 -22.64 -2.82 5.51
N VAL A 150 -22.25 -2.68 6.77
CA VAL A 150 -22.77 -3.46 7.90
C VAL A 150 -23.74 -2.60 8.68
N LEU A 151 -24.95 -3.12 8.90
CA LEU A 151 -26.01 -2.51 9.70
C LEU A 151 -26.22 -3.32 10.97
N ILE A 152 -26.06 -2.68 12.12
CA ILE A 152 -26.45 -3.19 13.44
C ILE A 152 -27.74 -2.47 13.86
N ALA A 153 -28.80 -3.25 14.02
CA ALA A 153 -30.04 -2.82 14.65
C ALA A 153 -30.07 -3.34 16.09
N GLU A 154 -30.35 -2.49 17.05
CA GLU A 154 -30.42 -2.84 18.47
C GLU A 154 -31.71 -2.31 19.10
N ASN A 155 -32.39 -3.16 19.88
CA ASN A 155 -33.47 -2.75 20.76
C ASN A 155 -32.88 -2.49 22.15
N VAL A 156 -32.72 -1.22 22.54
CA VAL A 156 -32.17 -0.83 23.85
C VAL A 156 -33.32 -0.71 24.85
N LYS A 157 -33.18 -1.31 26.04
CA LYS A 157 -34.19 -1.15 27.10
C LYS A 157 -34.20 0.29 27.60
N THR A 158 -35.41 0.83 27.71
CA THR A 158 -35.67 2.15 28.32
C THR A 158 -36.60 1.96 29.50
N TYR A 159 -36.40 2.71 30.58
CA TYR A 159 -37.16 2.55 31.80
C TYR A 159 -38.19 3.67 31.95
N PHE A 160 -37.75 4.92 31.94
CA PHE A 160 -38.60 6.09 32.14
C PHE A 160 -39.33 6.51 30.87
N ILE A 161 -38.68 6.42 29.70
CA ILE A 161 -39.33 6.64 28.40
C ILE A 161 -40.47 5.64 28.20
N SER A 162 -40.34 4.41 28.72
CA SER A 162 -41.38 3.39 28.64
C SER A 162 -42.63 3.67 29.50
N LEU A 163 -42.56 4.64 30.43
CA LEU A 163 -43.75 5.09 31.17
C LEU A 163 -44.63 6.02 30.31
N LEU A 164 -44.03 6.71 29.34
CA LEU A 164 -44.76 7.57 28.40
C LEU A 164 -45.18 6.83 27.12
N ASN A 165 -44.35 5.88 26.69
CA ASN A 165 -44.57 5.09 25.48
C ASN A 165 -44.80 3.64 25.89
N ALA A 166 -45.84 2.97 25.40
CA ALA A 166 -46.10 1.55 25.68
C ALA A 166 -45.01 0.57 25.18
N SER A 167 -43.87 1.08 24.69
CA SER A 167 -42.70 0.30 24.30
C SER A 167 -41.64 0.34 25.40
N HIS A 168 -41.21 -0.83 25.85
CA HIS A 168 -40.09 -0.99 26.80
C HIS A 168 -38.71 -0.91 26.14
N VAL A 169 -38.67 -0.73 24.82
CA VAL A 169 -37.43 -0.65 24.04
C VAL A 169 -37.45 0.50 23.05
N GLN A 170 -36.28 1.12 22.87
CA GLN A 170 -36.01 2.07 21.80
C GLN A 170 -35.14 1.39 20.75
N ARG A 171 -35.58 1.41 19.49
CA ARG A 171 -34.77 0.89 18.39
C ARG A 171 -33.72 1.90 17.97
N LEU A 172 -32.49 1.42 17.86
CA LEU A 172 -31.33 2.12 17.34
C LEU A 172 -30.86 1.38 16.08
N ASN A 173 -30.55 2.13 15.03
CA ASN A 173 -29.89 1.60 13.84
C ASN A 173 -28.56 2.33 13.65
N VAL A 174 -27.49 1.56 13.48
CA VAL A 174 -26.15 2.07 13.20
C VAL A 174 -25.59 1.32 12.01
N SER A 175 -25.06 2.05 11.05
CA SER A 175 -24.40 1.49 9.88
C SER A 175 -22.95 1.95 9.81
N SER A 176 -22.07 1.05 9.39
CA SER A 176 -20.70 1.38 8.99
C SER A 176 -20.52 0.94 7.54
N THR A 177 -19.93 1.80 6.72
CA THR A 177 -19.57 1.47 5.34
C THR A 177 -18.06 1.37 5.26
N CYS A 178 -17.56 0.33 4.63
CA CYS A 178 -16.15 0.08 4.48
C CYS A 178 -15.88 -0.52 3.11
N GLY A 179 -14.61 -0.64 2.76
CA GLY A 179 -14.26 -1.28 1.51
C GLY A 179 -12.79 -1.22 1.21
N VAL A 180 -12.47 -1.80 0.06
CA VAL A 180 -11.16 -1.76 -0.54
C VAL A 180 -11.07 -0.51 -1.40
N THR A 181 -10.04 0.29 -1.19
CA THR A 181 -9.76 1.52 -1.93
C THR A 181 -8.34 1.51 -2.45
N LEU A 182 -8.12 2.18 -3.57
CA LEU A 182 -6.78 2.42 -4.06
C LEU A 182 -6.16 3.58 -3.30
N THR A 183 -4.95 3.36 -2.78
CA THR A 183 -4.07 4.43 -2.35
C THR A 183 -2.80 4.42 -3.12
N LYS A 184 -2.31 5.63 -3.42
CA LYS A 184 -0.94 5.80 -3.87
C LYS A 184 0.00 5.47 -2.73
N GLY A 185 0.82 4.46 -2.92
CA GLY A 185 1.83 4.03 -1.97
C GLY A 185 2.79 3.08 -2.67
N SER A 186 4.09 3.27 -2.45
CA SER A 186 5.11 2.35 -2.92
C SER A 186 5.26 1.16 -1.98
N ILE A 187 5.79 0.04 -2.47
CA ILE A 187 6.58 -0.84 -1.62
C ILE A 187 7.94 -0.95 -2.30
N PRO A 188 9.01 -0.38 -1.70
CA PRO A 188 10.34 -0.35 -2.33
C PRO A 188 10.82 -1.71 -2.81
N MET A 189 10.47 -2.78 -2.08
CA MET A 189 10.70 -4.15 -2.53
C MET A 189 9.46 -5.04 -2.33
N LEU A 190 8.97 -5.63 -3.42
CA LEU A 190 7.85 -6.58 -3.43
C LEU A 190 8.29 -7.91 -4.04
N VAL A 191 8.11 -8.99 -3.27
CA VAL A 191 8.38 -10.37 -3.70
C VAL A 191 7.05 -11.07 -3.94
N LEU A 192 6.80 -11.48 -5.18
CA LEU A 192 5.48 -11.89 -5.65
C LEU A 192 5.19 -13.39 -5.51
N ASN A 193 6.20 -14.27 -5.46
CA ASN A 193 5.94 -15.72 -5.46
C ASN A 193 5.00 -16.12 -4.31
N PRO A 194 3.87 -16.80 -4.58
CA PRO A 194 2.80 -17.00 -3.60
C PRO A 194 3.04 -18.16 -2.63
N THR A 195 3.96 -19.08 -2.89
CA THR A 195 4.07 -20.34 -2.13
C THR A 195 5.49 -20.83 -1.89
N LEU A 196 6.50 -20.22 -2.52
CA LEU A 196 7.86 -20.76 -2.50
C LEU A 196 8.56 -20.57 -1.14
N LEU A 197 9.29 -21.61 -0.73
CA LEU A 197 10.27 -21.54 0.35
C LEU A 197 11.49 -20.72 -0.09
N GLY A 198 11.89 -19.75 0.72
CA GLY A 198 13.00 -18.87 0.40
C GLY A 198 12.72 -17.96 -0.81
N ALA A 199 11.45 -17.60 -1.04
CA ALA A 199 11.06 -16.59 -2.04
C ALA A 199 11.88 -15.30 -1.88
N PHE A 200 12.18 -14.91 -0.65
CA PHE A 200 13.24 -13.96 -0.34
C PHE A 200 14.38 -14.68 0.38
N ASN A 201 15.56 -14.72 -0.22
CA ASN A 201 16.74 -15.38 0.33
C ASN A 201 17.91 -14.40 0.42
N TYR A 202 18.61 -14.42 1.55
CA TYR A 202 19.87 -13.70 1.70
C TYR A 202 20.91 -14.53 2.45
N SER A 203 22.09 -14.65 1.86
CA SER A 203 23.18 -15.46 2.40
C SER A 203 24.55 -14.87 2.05
N LEU A 204 25.61 -15.44 2.63
CA LEU A 204 27.00 -15.07 2.35
C LEU A 204 27.30 -13.58 2.56
N ALA A 205 26.72 -12.97 3.60
CA ALA A 205 26.77 -11.53 3.89
C ALA A 205 26.01 -10.64 2.89
N GLY A 206 25.03 -11.19 2.17
CA GLY A 206 24.10 -10.42 1.35
C GLY A 206 23.34 -9.37 2.18
N GLN A 207 23.16 -8.17 1.64
CA GLN A 207 22.53 -7.06 2.34
C GLN A 207 21.39 -6.43 1.53
N LEU A 208 20.26 -6.20 2.19
CA LEU A 208 19.20 -5.32 1.73
C LEU A 208 19.19 -4.09 2.63
N ASN A 209 19.42 -2.90 2.06
CA ASN A 209 19.28 -1.63 2.73
C ASN A 209 18.13 -0.86 2.10
N ILE A 210 17.17 -0.35 2.87
CA ILE A 210 16.12 0.53 2.35
C ILE A 210 16.09 1.82 3.14
N VAL A 211 16.01 2.96 2.45
CA VAL A 211 16.00 4.29 3.06
C VAL A 211 14.78 5.08 2.61
N GLY A 212 14.13 5.75 3.56
CA GLY A 212 12.91 6.52 3.34
C GLY A 212 11.72 5.65 2.94
N GLY A 213 10.75 6.27 2.26
CA GLY A 213 9.58 5.58 1.74
C GLY A 213 8.43 5.39 2.71
N PRO A 214 7.47 4.52 2.38
CA PRO A 214 6.33 4.21 3.23
C PRO A 214 6.73 3.31 4.39
N GLN A 215 5.83 3.18 5.37
CA GLN A 215 6.10 2.36 6.57
C GLN A 215 6.37 0.90 6.22
N ARG A 216 5.71 0.34 5.19
CA ARG A 216 6.04 -0.99 4.67
C ARG A 216 7.13 -0.86 3.61
N ALA A 217 8.32 -1.35 3.93
CA ALA A 217 9.48 -1.23 3.05
C ALA A 217 9.75 -2.51 2.23
N LEU A 218 9.47 -3.68 2.82
CA LEU A 218 9.57 -4.99 2.19
C LEU A 218 8.27 -5.76 2.36
N GLN A 219 7.78 -6.36 1.28
CA GLN A 219 6.65 -7.29 1.30
C GLN A 219 7.02 -8.59 0.60
N VAL A 220 6.77 -9.72 1.26
CA VAL A 220 6.96 -11.07 0.71
C VAL A 220 5.62 -11.79 0.70
N ASN A 221 5.10 -12.03 -0.50
CA ASN A 221 3.75 -12.59 -0.70
C ASN A 221 3.65 -14.11 -0.53
N SER A 222 4.77 -14.81 -0.28
CA SER A 222 4.75 -16.27 -0.13
C SER A 222 4.08 -16.70 1.17
N THR A 223 3.12 -17.63 1.04
CA THR A 223 2.39 -18.32 2.12
C THR A 223 3.24 -19.39 2.83
N SER A 224 4.45 -19.68 2.35
CA SER A 224 5.35 -20.64 2.99
C SER A 224 5.74 -20.17 4.40
N PRO A 225 5.75 -21.07 5.41
CA PRO A 225 6.26 -20.73 6.75
C PRO A 225 7.76 -20.39 6.75
N LEU A 226 8.46 -20.70 5.66
CA LEU A 226 9.87 -20.40 5.41
C LEU A 226 10.01 -19.54 4.13
N ALA A 227 9.08 -18.61 3.89
CA ALA A 227 9.12 -17.70 2.75
C ALA A 227 10.39 -16.83 2.72
N VAL A 228 10.90 -16.46 3.89
CA VAL A 228 12.22 -15.83 4.04
C VAL A 228 13.24 -16.85 4.52
N SER A 229 14.33 -17.02 3.78
CA SER A 229 15.47 -17.87 4.13
C SER A 229 16.72 -17.02 4.39
N TRP A 230 17.52 -17.41 5.38
CA TRP A 230 18.74 -16.72 5.73
C TRP A 230 19.81 -17.68 6.23
N LEU A 231 21.06 -17.42 5.85
CA LEU A 231 22.23 -18.15 6.37
C LEU A 231 23.28 -17.22 6.96
N LEU A 232 23.53 -16.05 6.37
CA LEU A 232 24.37 -14.95 6.85
C LEU A 232 24.08 -13.69 6.02
N GLY A 233 23.81 -12.54 6.63
CA GLY A 233 23.48 -11.30 5.92
C GLY A 233 22.50 -10.42 6.68
N MET A 234 22.05 -9.31 6.10
CA MET A 234 21.25 -8.31 6.81
C MET A 234 20.11 -7.72 5.98
N ILE A 235 18.93 -7.62 6.59
CA ILE A 235 17.85 -6.73 6.15
C ILE A 235 17.90 -5.50 7.06
N ASN A 236 18.43 -4.39 6.54
CA ASN A 236 18.54 -3.13 7.26
C ASN A 236 17.48 -2.14 6.78
N LEU A 237 16.47 -1.94 7.61
CA LEU A 237 15.38 -1.00 7.41
C LEU A 237 15.43 0.14 8.44
N SER A 238 16.55 0.33 9.14
CA SER A 238 16.65 1.30 10.23
C SER A 238 16.43 2.75 9.80
N ALA A 239 16.72 3.05 8.53
CA ALA A 239 16.49 4.34 7.91
C ALA A 239 15.30 4.34 6.93
N ALA A 240 14.52 3.25 6.88
CA ALA A 240 13.30 3.19 6.08
C ALA A 240 12.12 3.88 6.79
N GLY A 241 11.00 3.98 6.07
CA GLY A 241 9.76 4.57 6.57
C GLY A 241 9.71 6.09 6.38
N PRO A 242 8.54 6.72 6.60
CA PRO A 242 8.31 8.12 6.22
C PRO A 242 9.22 9.11 6.96
N ASN A 243 9.57 8.77 8.20
CA ASN A 243 10.43 9.57 9.07
C ASN A 243 11.90 9.08 9.06
N GLN A 244 12.24 8.08 8.26
CA GLN A 244 13.58 7.45 8.22
C GLN A 244 14.03 6.90 9.59
N THR A 245 13.07 6.41 10.39
CA THR A 245 13.31 5.89 11.75
C THR A 245 13.16 4.38 11.86
N GLY A 246 12.75 3.71 10.78
CA GLY A 246 12.48 2.28 10.76
C GLY A 246 11.32 1.90 9.86
N GLY A 247 11.54 0.91 8.97
CA GLY A 247 10.52 0.32 8.10
C GLY A 247 10.11 -1.10 8.51
N ASP A 248 8.89 -1.47 8.14
CA ASP A 248 8.32 -2.78 8.38
C ASP A 248 8.66 -3.78 7.26
N VAL A 249 8.85 -5.03 7.67
CA VAL A 249 8.78 -6.22 6.81
C VAL A 249 7.40 -6.83 6.94
N GLY A 250 6.69 -7.04 5.84
CA GLY A 250 5.45 -7.81 5.77
C GLY A 250 5.67 -9.16 5.10
N ILE A 251 5.29 -10.25 5.75
CA ILE A 251 5.38 -11.61 5.19
C ILE A 251 4.04 -12.32 5.34
N VAL A 252 3.56 -12.92 4.26
CA VAL A 252 2.25 -13.60 4.25
C VAL A 252 2.28 -14.90 5.04
N GLY A 253 3.24 -15.78 4.78
CA GLY A 253 3.43 -17.03 5.52
C GLY A 253 4.34 -16.83 6.72
N GLY A 254 5.63 -17.09 6.54
CA GLY A 254 6.62 -17.00 7.61
C GLY A 254 8.05 -16.81 7.14
N PRO A 255 9.01 -16.67 8.07
CA PRO A 255 8.88 -17.00 9.48
C PRO A 255 8.11 -15.93 10.28
N ALA A 256 7.43 -16.36 11.34
CA ALA A 256 6.67 -15.47 12.24
C ALA A 256 7.58 -14.56 13.08
N THR A 257 8.81 -15.00 13.34
CA THR A 257 9.81 -14.24 14.09
C THR A 257 10.92 -13.78 13.15
N ALA A 258 11.44 -12.59 13.44
CA ALA A 258 12.57 -12.06 12.70
C ALA A 258 13.80 -12.96 12.87
N PRO A 259 14.63 -13.11 11.82
CA PRO A 259 15.94 -13.72 11.91
C PRO A 259 16.75 -13.11 13.06
N GLY A 260 17.12 -13.96 14.03
CA GLY A 260 17.90 -13.54 15.19
C GLY A 260 19.29 -13.03 14.80
N LEU A 261 19.79 -12.04 15.54
CA LEU A 261 21.10 -11.43 15.28
C LEU A 261 22.23 -12.23 15.99
N PRO A 262 23.18 -12.84 15.27
CA PRO A 262 24.59 -12.61 15.55
C PRO A 262 24.92 -11.15 15.20
N ALA A 263 25.81 -10.49 15.96
CA ALA A 263 26.19 -9.10 15.71
C ALA A 263 26.52 -8.86 14.22
N GLY A 264 25.76 -7.99 13.55
CA GLY A 264 25.94 -7.67 12.13
C GLY A 264 25.18 -8.55 11.12
N SER A 265 24.21 -9.37 11.54
CA SER A 265 23.35 -10.16 10.65
C SER A 265 21.93 -10.27 11.17
N GLY A 266 20.93 -10.46 10.30
CA GLY A 266 19.51 -10.59 10.65
C GLY A 266 18.67 -9.37 10.26
N PHE A 267 17.66 -9.03 11.05
CA PHE A 267 16.76 -7.91 10.79
C PHE A 267 17.07 -6.69 11.67
N GLN A 268 17.25 -5.51 11.05
CA GLN A 268 17.43 -4.24 11.73
C GLN A 268 16.30 -3.27 11.34
N GLY A 269 15.23 -3.25 12.13
CA GLY A 269 14.05 -2.42 11.90
C GLY A 269 14.16 -0.96 12.35
N GLY A 270 15.26 -0.55 13.00
CA GLY A 270 15.36 0.78 13.61
C GLY A 270 14.47 0.93 14.85
N THR A 271 13.99 2.15 15.09
CA THR A 271 13.17 2.49 16.26
C THR A 271 11.67 2.29 16.03
N THR A 272 11.20 2.42 14.78
CA THR A 272 9.78 2.31 14.43
C THR A 272 9.44 1.11 13.55
N GLY A 273 10.44 0.44 12.98
CA GLY A 273 10.22 -0.68 12.06
C GLY A 273 10.04 -2.01 12.78
N SER A 274 9.23 -2.87 12.20
CA SER A 274 8.82 -4.13 12.82
C SER A 274 8.75 -5.29 11.82
N TRP A 275 8.97 -6.51 12.33
CA TRP A 275 8.74 -7.74 11.58
C TRP A 275 7.30 -8.19 11.75
N LYS A 276 6.53 -8.22 10.65
CA LYS A 276 5.11 -8.57 10.65
C LYS A 276 4.89 -9.81 9.80
N GLY A 277 4.76 -10.97 10.45
CA GLY A 277 4.28 -12.21 9.82
C GLY A 277 2.75 -12.24 9.70
N ASN A 278 2.22 -13.17 8.91
CA ASN A 278 0.79 -13.35 8.65
C ASN A 278 0.07 -12.09 8.15
N VAL A 279 0.73 -11.27 7.32
CA VAL A 279 0.08 -10.11 6.69
C VAL A 279 -0.64 -10.52 5.41
N LEU A 280 -1.55 -9.66 4.91
CA LEU A 280 -2.15 -9.88 3.60
C LEU A 280 -1.12 -9.65 2.47
N PRO A 281 -1.17 -10.43 1.38
CA PRO A 281 -0.38 -10.17 0.19
C PRO A 281 -0.80 -8.88 -0.47
N VAL A 282 0.19 -8.26 -1.10
CA VAL A 282 -0.01 -7.07 -1.90
C VAL A 282 -0.12 -7.49 -3.35
N ALA A 283 -1.19 -7.08 -4.03
CA ALA A 283 -1.37 -7.36 -5.46
C ALA A 283 -0.21 -6.80 -6.27
N ASP A 284 0.11 -7.46 -7.40
CA ASP A 284 1.13 -6.97 -8.32
C ASP A 284 0.71 -5.62 -8.92
N PRO A 285 1.45 -4.53 -8.63
CA PRO A 285 1.12 -3.18 -9.09
C PRO A 285 1.29 -2.98 -10.60
N PHE A 286 1.97 -3.91 -11.30
CA PHE A 286 2.24 -3.82 -12.73
C PHE A 286 1.57 -4.92 -13.56
N ALA A 287 0.70 -5.74 -12.96
CA ALA A 287 0.01 -6.84 -13.65
C ALA A 287 -0.85 -6.38 -14.85
N ALA A 288 -1.29 -5.12 -14.85
CA ALA A 288 -2.10 -4.55 -15.93
C ALA A 288 -1.27 -3.86 -17.02
N ILE A 289 0.05 -3.74 -16.86
CA ILE A 289 0.90 -3.10 -17.86
C ILE A 289 1.09 -4.03 -19.05
N GLY A 290 0.59 -3.61 -20.22
CA GLY A 290 0.80 -4.31 -21.47
C GLY A 290 2.22 -4.17 -22.02
N ALA A 291 2.62 -5.10 -22.87
CA ALA A 291 3.86 -5.01 -23.64
C ALA A 291 3.85 -3.80 -24.58
N PRO A 292 5.00 -3.13 -24.81
CA PRO A 292 5.12 -2.01 -25.75
C PRO A 292 5.13 -2.54 -27.20
N THR A 293 3.96 -2.88 -27.73
CA THR A 293 3.82 -3.50 -29.06
C THR A 293 4.11 -2.55 -30.21
N SER A 294 3.96 -1.24 -30.03
CA SER A 294 4.25 -0.22 -31.05
C SER A 294 5.71 -0.27 -31.52
N ILE A 295 6.61 -0.61 -30.59
CA ILE A 295 8.07 -0.62 -30.78
C ILE A 295 8.55 -1.82 -31.61
N LEU A 296 7.75 -2.89 -31.70
CA LEU A 296 8.10 -4.08 -32.50
C LEU A 296 8.31 -3.77 -33.99
N SER A 297 7.68 -2.71 -34.49
CA SER A 297 7.82 -2.27 -35.88
C SER A 297 9.06 -1.40 -36.13
N ILE A 298 9.71 -0.91 -35.06
CA ILE A 298 10.85 0.00 -35.14
C ILE A 298 12.14 -0.83 -35.22
N THR A 299 12.77 -0.85 -36.39
CA THR A 299 14.11 -1.43 -36.53
C THR A 299 15.15 -0.40 -36.07
N PRO A 300 16.01 -0.73 -35.10
CA PRO A 300 17.05 0.18 -34.66
C PRO A 300 18.05 0.45 -35.81
N PRO A 301 18.73 1.60 -35.83
CA PRO A 301 19.70 1.94 -36.87
C PRO A 301 20.84 0.91 -37.01
N SER A 302 21.20 0.27 -35.89
CA SER A 302 22.17 -0.82 -35.83
C SER A 302 21.79 -1.80 -34.73
N LEU A 303 21.76 -3.10 -35.08
CA LEU A 303 21.54 -4.19 -34.12
C LEU A 303 22.78 -4.46 -33.25
N THR A 304 23.95 -4.05 -33.70
CA THR A 304 25.23 -4.22 -32.99
C THR A 304 25.73 -2.92 -32.36
N GLY A 305 24.93 -1.85 -32.40
CA GLY A 305 25.35 -0.51 -32.00
C GLY A 305 26.20 0.21 -33.04
N THR A 306 26.43 1.49 -32.82
CA THR A 306 27.21 2.39 -33.68
C THR A 306 28.29 3.05 -32.85
N TRP A 307 29.54 3.04 -33.34
CA TRP A 307 30.63 3.69 -32.63
C TRP A 307 30.52 5.21 -32.72
N VAL A 308 30.67 5.87 -31.57
CA VAL A 308 30.70 7.33 -31.46
C VAL A 308 31.94 7.80 -30.70
N ALA A 309 32.40 8.99 -31.05
CA ALA A 309 33.54 9.63 -30.40
C ALA A 309 33.15 10.21 -29.03
N TYR A 310 34.15 10.49 -28.20
CA TYR A 310 33.98 11.17 -26.92
C TYR A 310 33.17 12.47 -27.06
N GLY A 311 32.22 12.69 -26.14
CA GLY A 311 31.33 13.86 -26.13
C GLY A 311 30.17 13.83 -27.13
N VAL A 312 30.19 12.95 -28.14
CA VAL A 312 29.05 12.74 -29.05
C VAL A 312 27.94 12.03 -28.28
N ASP A 313 26.75 12.63 -28.28
CA ASP A 313 25.56 12.15 -27.56
C ASP A 313 25.84 11.80 -26.09
N GLY A 314 26.75 12.56 -25.46
CA GLY A 314 27.13 12.38 -24.06
C GLY A 314 28.02 11.16 -23.80
N CYS A 315 28.68 10.61 -24.82
CA CYS A 315 29.65 9.53 -24.66
C CYS A 315 30.75 9.90 -23.64
N PRO A 316 30.85 9.18 -22.49
CA PRO A 316 31.75 9.57 -21.41
C PRO A 316 33.17 8.99 -21.49
N ASN A 317 33.45 8.12 -22.46
CA ASN A 317 34.75 7.43 -22.54
C ASN A 317 35.77 8.25 -23.35
N HIS A 318 36.86 8.68 -22.72
CA HIS A 318 37.91 9.47 -23.38
C HIS A 318 39.10 8.65 -23.88
N LEU A 319 39.17 7.35 -23.60
CA LEU A 319 40.32 6.52 -23.97
C LEU A 319 40.26 5.99 -25.41
N GLY A 320 39.09 6.01 -26.05
CA GLY A 320 38.90 5.38 -27.36
C GLY A 320 39.24 3.88 -27.34
N GLN A 321 39.16 3.20 -28.48
CA GLN A 321 39.78 1.87 -28.62
C GLN A 321 41.24 2.02 -29.07
N LEU A 322 42.13 1.16 -28.57
CA LEU A 322 43.57 1.20 -28.88
C LEU A 322 43.88 1.22 -30.40
N LEU A 323 43.03 0.59 -31.21
CA LEU A 323 43.18 0.50 -32.67
C LEU A 323 42.21 1.41 -33.43
N ALA A 324 41.32 2.13 -32.73
CA ALA A 324 40.34 3.03 -33.31
C ALA A 324 40.00 4.13 -32.27
N PRO A 325 40.81 5.20 -32.18
CA PRO A 325 40.66 6.21 -31.13
C PRO A 325 39.36 7.03 -31.25
N THR A 326 38.68 6.98 -32.40
CA THR A 326 37.34 7.56 -32.60
C THR A 326 36.21 6.67 -32.08
N HIS A 327 36.50 5.42 -31.70
CA HIS A 327 35.54 4.47 -31.15
C HIS A 327 35.57 4.53 -29.62
N SER A 328 34.93 5.55 -29.05
CA SER A 328 34.89 5.75 -27.60
C SER A 328 33.74 4.98 -26.95
N CYS A 329 32.53 5.12 -27.50
CA CYS A 329 31.34 4.45 -27.00
C CYS A 329 30.61 3.71 -28.11
N LEU A 330 29.95 2.62 -27.74
CA LEU A 330 29.03 1.89 -28.60
C LEU A 330 27.60 2.35 -28.31
N GLU A 331 27.02 3.11 -29.22
CA GLU A 331 25.69 3.70 -29.08
C GLU A 331 24.60 2.79 -29.65
N TYR A 332 23.53 2.60 -28.89
CA TYR A 332 22.33 1.87 -29.31
C TYR A 332 21.14 2.82 -29.40
N GLY A 333 20.32 2.69 -30.45
CA GLY A 333 19.06 3.41 -30.61
C GLY A 333 17.85 2.59 -30.13
N PRO A 334 16.73 3.22 -29.75
CA PRO A 334 15.52 2.49 -29.38
C PRO A 334 14.96 1.67 -30.57
N GLY A 335 14.23 0.60 -30.26
CA GLY A 335 13.66 -0.32 -31.26
C GLY A 335 13.71 -1.78 -30.84
N TYR A 336 13.43 -2.67 -31.79
CA TYR A 336 13.41 -4.11 -31.59
C TYR A 336 14.77 -4.77 -31.83
N TYR A 337 15.26 -5.48 -30.82
CA TYR A 337 16.50 -6.27 -30.83
C TYR A 337 16.16 -7.76 -30.68
N PRO A 338 15.96 -8.51 -31.78
CA PRO A 338 15.49 -9.90 -31.72
C PRO A 338 16.45 -10.84 -30.98
N LEU A 339 17.75 -10.56 -31.03
CA LEU A 339 18.80 -11.35 -30.35
C LEU A 339 19.25 -10.73 -29.02
N GLY A 340 18.64 -9.62 -28.60
CA GLY A 340 19.10 -8.83 -27.47
C GLY A 340 20.34 -7.99 -27.79
N ILE A 341 21.02 -7.55 -26.73
CA ILE A 341 22.24 -6.74 -26.77
C ILE A 341 23.27 -7.43 -25.88
N ASP A 342 24.30 -8.00 -26.52
CA ASP A 342 25.36 -8.73 -25.83
C ASP A 342 26.72 -8.08 -26.06
N LEU A 343 27.29 -7.56 -24.99
CA LEU A 343 28.61 -6.93 -24.98
C LEU A 343 29.71 -7.85 -24.44
N SER A 344 29.43 -9.13 -24.14
CA SER A 344 30.39 -10.08 -23.57
C SER A 344 31.65 -10.29 -24.42
N LEU A 345 31.52 -10.16 -25.74
CA LEU A 345 32.64 -10.27 -26.69
C LEU A 345 33.35 -8.94 -26.96
N VAL A 346 32.78 -7.83 -26.50
CA VAL A 346 33.37 -6.50 -26.64
C VAL A 346 34.07 -6.18 -25.32
N LEU A 347 35.38 -5.94 -25.35
CA LEU A 347 36.15 -5.69 -24.12
C LEU A 347 36.29 -4.19 -23.86
N SER A 348 36.22 -3.80 -22.58
CA SER A 348 36.54 -2.46 -22.07
C SER A 348 35.84 -1.32 -22.80
N THR A 349 34.57 -1.52 -23.14
CA THR A 349 33.76 -0.57 -23.93
C THR A 349 32.68 0.07 -23.06
N THR A 350 32.35 1.32 -23.35
CA THR A 350 31.16 1.97 -22.79
C THR A 350 30.03 1.88 -23.79
N ALA A 351 28.93 1.22 -23.43
CA ALA A 351 27.70 1.25 -24.21
C ALA A 351 26.78 2.36 -23.71
N ILE A 352 26.29 3.17 -24.65
CA ILE A 352 25.32 4.24 -24.36
C ILE A 352 23.99 3.96 -25.06
N PHE A 353 22.89 4.22 -24.38
CA PHE A 353 21.55 3.96 -24.88
C PHE A 353 20.80 5.27 -25.07
N LYS A 354 20.43 5.61 -26.30
CA LYS A 354 19.57 6.75 -26.60
C LYS A 354 18.22 6.63 -25.89
N PRO A 355 17.63 7.76 -25.42
CA PRO A 355 16.33 7.72 -24.77
C PRO A 355 15.26 7.04 -25.64
N GLY A 356 14.41 6.21 -25.01
CA GLY A 356 13.34 5.48 -25.68
C GLY A 356 13.11 4.07 -25.14
N ILE A 357 12.39 3.26 -25.90
CA ILE A 357 12.03 1.89 -25.53
C ILE A 357 12.87 0.90 -26.35
N TYR A 358 13.45 -0.06 -25.65
CA TYR A 358 14.23 -1.15 -26.19
C TYR A 358 13.46 -2.45 -25.99
N TYR A 359 12.99 -3.03 -27.09
CA TYR A 359 12.29 -4.30 -27.06
C TYR A 359 13.29 -5.43 -27.33
N LEU A 360 13.63 -6.21 -26.31
CA LEU A 360 14.69 -7.21 -26.35
C LEU A 360 14.09 -8.63 -26.45
N GLY A 361 14.36 -9.31 -27.57
CA GLY A 361 14.06 -10.74 -27.74
C GLY A 361 15.11 -11.67 -27.14
N GLY A 362 16.28 -11.12 -26.78
CA GLY A 362 17.40 -11.81 -26.12
C GLY A 362 17.92 -11.02 -24.91
N PRO A 363 19.11 -11.37 -24.37
CA PRO A 363 19.60 -10.81 -23.12
C PRO A 363 20.07 -9.36 -23.26
N LEU A 364 20.18 -8.66 -22.13
CA LEU A 364 21.06 -7.50 -22.00
C LEU A 364 22.27 -7.91 -21.17
N ASN A 365 23.36 -8.26 -21.85
CA ASN A 365 24.60 -8.69 -21.21
C ASN A 365 25.62 -7.54 -21.27
N SER A 366 26.02 -7.01 -20.11
CA SER A 366 27.11 -6.03 -20.09
C SER A 366 28.45 -6.66 -20.42
N GLY A 367 28.69 -7.93 -20.06
CA GLY A 367 30.04 -8.50 -20.07
C GLY A 367 30.95 -7.85 -19.01
N LEU A 368 32.07 -8.53 -18.68
CA LEU A 368 32.85 -8.31 -17.44
C LEU A 368 33.48 -6.91 -17.25
N THR A 369 33.73 -6.18 -18.34
CA THR A 369 34.57 -4.97 -18.32
C THR A 369 33.89 -3.76 -18.95
N ASN A 370 32.62 -3.88 -19.33
CA ASN A 370 31.92 -2.81 -20.03
C ASN A 370 31.08 -1.98 -19.08
N THR A 371 30.83 -0.73 -19.46
CA THR A 371 30.01 0.21 -18.70
C THR A 371 28.75 0.56 -19.48
N LEU A 372 27.59 0.52 -18.84
CA LEU A 372 26.30 0.90 -19.41
C LEU A 372 25.89 2.31 -18.95
N ARG A 373 25.40 3.12 -19.88
CA ARG A 373 24.98 4.52 -19.67
C ARG A 373 23.74 4.84 -20.50
N VAL A 374 22.96 5.80 -20.03
CA VAL A 374 21.98 6.48 -20.90
C VAL A 374 22.70 7.59 -21.66
N ALA A 375 22.52 7.64 -22.98
CA ALA A 375 23.07 8.67 -23.85
C ALA A 375 22.33 10.00 -23.63
N LYS A 376 23.03 11.11 -23.86
CA LYS A 376 22.51 12.48 -23.78
C LYS A 376 22.70 13.19 -25.12
N PRO A 377 21.89 12.85 -26.14
CA PRO A 377 21.94 13.54 -27.42
C PRO A 377 21.60 15.03 -27.27
N SER A 378 21.93 15.82 -28.30
CA SER A 378 21.52 17.22 -28.34
C SER A 378 20.01 17.36 -28.16
N GLY A 379 19.58 18.23 -27.23
CA GLY A 379 18.17 18.38 -26.87
C GLY A 379 17.66 17.42 -25.79
N TYR A 380 18.54 16.62 -25.18
CA TYR A 380 18.23 15.81 -24.00
C TYR A 380 17.58 16.67 -22.90
N LEU A 381 16.44 16.22 -22.40
CA LEU A 381 15.78 16.78 -21.23
C LEU A 381 15.93 15.83 -20.05
N GLN A 382 15.88 16.37 -18.83
CA GLN A 382 15.92 15.58 -17.59
C GLN A 382 14.91 14.42 -17.56
N THR A 383 13.78 14.58 -18.27
CA THR A 383 12.71 13.60 -18.37
C THR A 383 13.00 12.42 -19.29
N ASP A 384 14.04 12.51 -20.12
CA ASP A 384 14.47 11.43 -20.98
C ASP A 384 15.10 10.30 -20.17
N GLY A 385 15.01 9.08 -20.71
CA GLY A 385 15.53 7.87 -20.12
C GLY A 385 15.24 6.68 -21.01
N VAL A 386 15.52 5.48 -20.52
CA VAL A 386 15.35 4.25 -21.27
C VAL A 386 14.35 3.33 -20.59
N MET A 387 13.64 2.52 -21.36
CA MET A 387 12.89 1.38 -20.86
C MET A 387 13.35 0.14 -21.63
N MET A 388 13.75 -0.90 -20.91
CA MET A 388 14.19 -2.17 -21.46
C MET A 388 13.10 -3.21 -21.20
N TYR A 389 12.44 -3.65 -22.27
CA TYR A 389 11.41 -4.69 -22.23
C TYR A 389 12.01 -6.03 -22.67
N PHE A 390 11.96 -7.05 -21.82
CA PHE A 390 12.48 -8.39 -22.08
C PHE A 390 11.34 -9.34 -22.48
N ALA A 391 11.27 -9.69 -23.75
CA ALA A 391 10.22 -10.53 -24.31
C ALA A 391 10.57 -12.02 -24.40
N GLY A 392 11.88 -12.34 -24.35
CA GLY A 392 12.40 -13.70 -24.49
C GLY A 392 12.84 -14.33 -23.17
N LEU A 393 13.38 -15.56 -23.24
CA LEU A 393 13.89 -16.35 -22.09
C LEU A 393 15.15 -15.78 -21.45
N SER A 394 15.56 -14.59 -21.87
CA SER A 394 16.85 -14.01 -21.56
C SER A 394 16.67 -12.82 -20.64
N SER A 395 17.60 -12.69 -19.69
CA SER A 395 17.53 -11.71 -18.61
C SER A 395 18.58 -10.61 -18.75
N LEU A 396 18.52 -9.66 -17.82
CA LEU A 396 19.60 -8.73 -17.54
C LEU A 396 20.77 -9.46 -16.87
N ASN A 397 21.98 -9.38 -17.45
CA ASN A 397 23.21 -9.82 -16.79
C ASN A 397 24.22 -8.69 -16.76
N LEU A 398 24.33 -8.05 -15.61
CA LEU A 398 25.31 -7.01 -15.37
C LEU A 398 26.46 -7.59 -14.56
N SER A 399 27.67 -7.39 -15.07
CA SER A 399 28.91 -7.73 -14.39
C SER A 399 29.95 -6.76 -14.88
N SER A 400 30.15 -5.63 -14.23
CA SER A 400 31.11 -4.65 -14.74
C SER A 400 32.10 -4.20 -13.67
N VAL A 401 33.35 -4.11 -14.08
CA VAL A 401 34.32 -3.18 -13.51
C VAL A 401 34.23 -1.88 -14.31
N PRO A 402 34.05 -0.70 -13.68
CA PRO A 402 34.09 0.56 -14.40
C PRO A 402 35.39 0.64 -15.19
N ALA A 403 35.32 0.86 -16.51
CA ALA A 403 36.51 1.09 -17.29
C ALA A 403 37.21 2.37 -16.77
N SER A 404 38.53 2.36 -16.67
CA SER A 404 39.28 3.59 -16.41
C SER A 404 38.99 4.59 -17.53
N GLY A 405 38.94 5.88 -17.21
CA GLY A 405 38.76 6.92 -18.22
C GLY A 405 37.32 7.08 -18.75
N VAL A 406 36.35 6.70 -17.92
CA VAL A 406 34.92 6.97 -18.15
C VAL A 406 34.47 8.08 -17.21
N ASP A 407 33.93 9.16 -17.77
CA ASP A 407 33.38 10.28 -16.99
C ASP A 407 32.22 9.80 -16.08
N SER A 408 32.12 10.43 -14.91
CA SER A 408 31.06 10.15 -13.95
C SER A 408 29.74 10.81 -14.35
N VAL A 409 28.63 10.22 -13.93
CA VAL A 409 27.27 10.73 -14.16
C VAL A 409 26.85 11.58 -12.98
N ALA A 410 26.22 12.73 -13.18
CA ALA A 410 25.71 13.52 -12.08
C ALA A 410 24.57 12.76 -11.38
N ALA A 411 24.57 12.68 -10.05
CA ALA A 411 23.52 11.96 -9.33
C ALA A 411 22.13 12.59 -9.52
N THR A 412 22.08 13.89 -9.84
CA THR A 412 20.87 14.61 -10.22
C THR A 412 20.23 14.10 -11.50
N ASP A 413 20.96 13.36 -12.36
CA ASP A 413 20.38 12.70 -13.54
C ASP A 413 19.42 11.58 -13.15
N LEU A 414 19.48 11.05 -11.92
CA LEU A 414 18.59 9.97 -11.48
C LEU A 414 17.18 10.45 -11.12
N THR A 415 16.99 11.73 -10.81
CA THR A 415 15.70 12.29 -10.40
C THR A 415 15.02 12.99 -11.57
N CYS A 416 13.70 13.14 -11.55
CA CYS A 416 12.98 13.79 -12.65
C CYS A 416 12.99 15.32 -12.56
N ASP A 417 13.12 15.85 -11.34
CA ASP A 417 13.16 17.27 -11.01
C ASP A 417 14.61 17.82 -10.95
N GLY A 418 15.62 16.96 -11.12
CA GLY A 418 17.03 17.33 -11.03
C GLY A 418 17.52 17.52 -9.59
N SER A 419 16.73 17.14 -8.57
CA SER A 419 17.18 17.15 -7.18
C SER A 419 18.26 16.10 -6.94
N SER A 420 19.02 16.23 -5.85
CA SER A 420 19.88 15.13 -5.40
C SER A 420 19.02 13.93 -4.95
N PRO A 421 19.43 12.68 -5.26
CA PRO A 421 18.82 11.50 -4.67
C PRO A 421 18.95 11.48 -3.14
N PRO A 422 18.14 10.68 -2.42
CA PRO A 422 18.27 10.52 -0.97
C PRO A 422 19.69 10.12 -0.57
N ALA A 423 20.29 10.85 0.38
CA ALA A 423 21.68 10.63 0.81
C ALA A 423 21.94 9.20 1.31
N GLY A 424 20.92 8.54 1.88
CA GLY A 424 21.04 7.16 2.35
C GLY A 424 21.17 6.10 1.26
N LEU A 425 21.03 6.44 -0.03
CA LEU A 425 21.43 5.56 -1.14
C LEU A 425 22.95 5.35 -1.22
N GLY A 426 23.74 6.15 -0.49
CA GLY A 426 25.20 6.11 -0.53
C GLY A 426 25.79 6.58 -1.85
N LEU A 427 24.99 7.27 -2.68
CA LEU A 427 25.45 7.85 -3.94
C LEU A 427 26.13 9.18 -3.66
N GLY A 428 27.34 9.37 -4.22
CA GLY A 428 28.00 10.67 -4.23
C GLY A 428 27.29 11.68 -5.14
N THR A 429 27.83 12.90 -5.27
CA THR A 429 27.31 13.90 -6.23
C THR A 429 27.50 13.46 -7.68
N THR A 430 28.46 12.59 -7.93
CA THR A 430 28.66 11.91 -9.21
C THR A 430 28.83 10.41 -9.02
N ILE A 431 28.46 9.63 -10.03
CA ILE A 431 28.35 8.17 -9.99
C ILE A 431 29.24 7.58 -11.10
N SER A 432 30.08 6.61 -10.73
CA SER A 432 30.85 5.77 -11.67
C SER A 432 30.18 4.40 -11.85
N GLY A 433 30.74 3.51 -12.68
CA GLY A 433 30.19 2.14 -12.86
C GLY A 433 29.00 2.10 -13.80
N ASN A 434 27.98 1.25 -13.65
CA ASN A 434 26.81 1.27 -14.54
C ASN A 434 25.76 2.26 -14.03
N VAL A 435 25.17 3.05 -14.94
CA VAL A 435 24.13 4.03 -14.60
C VAL A 435 23.04 3.98 -15.65
N LEU A 436 21.89 3.43 -15.30
CA LEU A 436 20.71 3.37 -16.16
C LEU A 436 19.52 4.01 -15.43
N TYR A 437 18.69 4.77 -16.15
CA TYR A 437 17.53 5.39 -15.56
C TYR A 437 16.34 5.41 -16.52
N GLY A 438 15.16 5.19 -15.96
CA GLY A 438 13.87 5.16 -16.63
C GLY A 438 13.50 6.50 -17.21
N GLN A 439 12.59 6.51 -18.17
CA GLN A 439 11.92 7.74 -18.59
C GLN A 439 11.12 8.31 -17.42
N CYS A 440 11.01 9.63 -17.31
CA CYS A 440 10.14 10.23 -16.31
C CYS A 440 8.68 10.18 -16.76
N ALA A 441 7.86 9.48 -15.99
CA ALA A 441 6.47 9.19 -16.31
C ALA A 441 5.56 9.69 -15.18
N ALA A 442 4.40 10.25 -15.54
CA ALA A 442 3.46 10.80 -14.57
C ALA A 442 2.92 9.72 -13.62
N ASN A 443 2.62 8.53 -14.11
CA ASN A 443 2.04 7.43 -13.33
C ASN A 443 3.06 6.36 -12.93
N GLY A 444 4.34 6.52 -13.31
CA GLY A 444 5.40 5.58 -12.98
C GLY A 444 5.41 4.30 -13.84
N THR A 445 4.68 4.28 -14.95
CA THR A 445 4.74 3.17 -15.93
C THR A 445 5.81 3.47 -16.99
N TYR A 446 5.56 3.28 -18.28
CA TYR A 446 6.43 3.80 -19.33
C TYR A 446 5.66 4.75 -20.23
N PHE A 447 6.34 5.74 -20.79
CA PHE A 447 5.78 6.61 -21.81
C PHE A 447 6.12 6.06 -23.20
N ASP A 448 5.11 5.90 -24.03
CA ASP A 448 5.25 5.56 -25.44
C ASP A 448 4.37 6.50 -26.29
N SER A 449 4.97 7.08 -27.33
CA SER A 449 4.24 7.87 -28.33
C SER A 449 3.25 7.04 -29.17
N GLY A 450 3.46 5.72 -29.24
CA GLY A 450 2.57 4.77 -29.91
C GLY A 450 1.27 4.48 -29.16
N GLY A 451 1.16 4.90 -27.89
CA GLY A 451 -0.07 4.78 -27.11
C GLY A 451 -0.29 3.40 -26.48
N ASP A 452 0.73 2.56 -26.38
CA ASP A 452 0.64 1.27 -25.65
C ASP A 452 0.32 1.46 -24.15
N THR A 453 0.62 2.64 -23.61
CA THR A 453 0.23 3.07 -22.26
C THR A 453 -0.51 4.41 -22.30
N SER A 454 -1.30 4.66 -21.26
CA SER A 454 -1.97 5.95 -21.02
C SER A 454 -1.10 6.95 -20.25
N ASP A 455 0.16 6.61 -19.98
CA ASP A 455 1.06 7.46 -19.22
C ASP A 455 1.63 8.59 -20.09
N VAL A 456 2.13 9.63 -19.44
CA VAL A 456 2.67 10.81 -20.12
C VAL A 456 4.05 11.16 -19.57
N ARG A 457 4.91 11.63 -20.46
CA ARG A 457 6.20 12.19 -20.10
C ARG A 457 6.02 13.38 -19.13
N SER A 458 6.70 13.37 -17.98
CA SER A 458 6.51 14.40 -16.95
C SER A 458 7.78 14.71 -16.16
N ALA A 459 8.17 15.99 -16.06
CA ALA A 459 9.33 16.45 -15.27
C ALA A 459 9.10 16.39 -13.76
N THR A 460 7.83 16.40 -13.33
CA THR A 460 7.46 16.24 -11.92
C THR A 460 7.04 14.81 -11.60
N GLY A 461 7.10 13.90 -12.58
CA GLY A 461 6.77 12.49 -12.43
C GLY A 461 7.82 11.70 -11.65
N SER A 462 7.56 10.41 -11.46
CA SER A 462 8.61 9.48 -11.01
C SER A 462 9.38 8.96 -12.22
N ARG A 463 10.60 8.45 -11.98
CA ARG A 463 11.23 7.55 -12.95
C ARG A 463 10.30 6.36 -13.11
N GLY A 464 9.86 6.14 -14.34
CA GLY A 464 8.97 5.05 -14.72
C GLY A 464 9.69 3.71 -14.70
N VAL A 465 9.11 2.74 -15.41
CA VAL A 465 9.72 1.43 -15.57
C VAL A 465 11.02 1.55 -16.35
N LEU A 466 12.10 1.09 -15.73
CA LEU A 466 13.41 0.97 -16.37
C LEU A 466 13.57 -0.42 -16.98
N LEU A 467 13.22 -1.47 -16.24
CA LEU A 467 13.32 -2.85 -16.70
C LEU A 467 11.97 -3.54 -16.53
N PHE A 468 11.48 -4.21 -17.58
CA PHE A 468 10.24 -4.95 -17.56
C PHE A 468 10.41 -6.34 -18.19
N GLN A 469 10.28 -7.39 -17.39
CA GLN A 469 10.19 -8.76 -17.89
C GLN A 469 8.76 -9.07 -18.33
N SER A 470 8.61 -9.69 -19.51
CA SER A 470 7.30 -10.16 -19.98
C SER A 470 6.70 -11.19 -19.03
N HIS A 471 5.43 -11.01 -18.68
CA HIS A 471 4.68 -11.95 -17.83
C HIS A 471 4.66 -13.39 -18.37
N SER A 472 4.82 -13.60 -19.67
CA SER A 472 4.76 -14.93 -20.28
C SER A 472 6.07 -15.72 -20.15
N VAL A 473 7.14 -15.10 -19.65
CA VAL A 473 8.47 -15.70 -19.73
C VAL A 473 9.22 -15.57 -18.41
N ALA A 474 9.67 -16.72 -17.90
CA ALA A 474 10.59 -16.79 -16.77
C ALA A 474 12.04 -16.55 -17.21
N SER A 475 12.77 -15.90 -16.33
CA SER A 475 14.12 -15.37 -16.51
C SER A 475 14.86 -15.39 -15.17
N SER A 476 16.16 -15.11 -15.17
CA SER A 476 16.94 -14.99 -13.93
C SER A 476 17.86 -13.79 -14.04
N PRO A 477 17.35 -12.57 -13.82
CA PRO A 477 18.15 -11.36 -13.88
C PRO A 477 19.23 -11.39 -12.79
N ALA A 478 20.46 -11.07 -13.19
CA ALA A 478 21.62 -11.05 -12.32
C ALA A 478 22.26 -9.66 -12.28
N LEU A 479 22.29 -9.08 -11.08
CA LEU A 479 23.09 -7.93 -10.72
C LEU A 479 24.36 -8.43 -10.05
N SER A 480 25.43 -8.56 -10.84
CA SER A 480 26.70 -9.15 -10.42
C SER A 480 27.89 -8.25 -10.74
N GLY A 481 29.11 -8.74 -10.46
CA GLY A 481 30.37 -8.05 -10.79
C GLY A 481 30.97 -7.25 -9.64
N VAL A 482 31.99 -6.45 -9.94
CA VAL A 482 32.74 -5.65 -8.97
C VAL A 482 32.73 -4.18 -9.40
N GLY A 483 31.72 -3.45 -8.95
CA GLY A 483 31.55 -2.04 -9.28
C GLY A 483 30.22 -1.48 -8.76
N PRO A 484 30.11 -0.16 -8.62
CA PRO A 484 28.83 0.46 -8.32
C PRO A 484 27.88 0.34 -9.52
N ASN A 485 26.67 -0.15 -9.29
CA ASN A 485 25.57 -0.09 -10.24
C ASN A 485 24.50 0.84 -9.67
N ALA A 486 24.10 1.86 -10.43
CA ALA A 486 23.02 2.75 -10.05
C ALA A 486 21.87 2.66 -11.06
N PHE A 487 20.68 2.36 -10.57
CA PHE A 487 19.45 2.33 -11.34
C PHE A 487 18.50 3.39 -10.82
N ALA A 488 17.74 4.03 -11.69
CA ALA A 488 16.61 4.85 -11.26
C ALA A 488 15.34 4.51 -12.06
N GLY A 489 14.24 4.26 -11.36
CA GLY A 489 13.01 3.72 -11.92
C GLY A 489 12.67 2.33 -11.38
N THR A 490 11.61 1.73 -11.91
CA THR A 490 11.14 0.41 -11.48
C THR A 490 11.90 -0.70 -12.20
N LEU A 491 12.37 -1.68 -11.43
CA LEU A 491 12.86 -2.96 -11.94
C LEU A 491 11.78 -4.02 -11.71
N TYR A 492 11.16 -4.51 -12.79
CA TYR A 492 10.04 -5.45 -12.74
C TYR A 492 10.40 -6.79 -13.38
N PHE A 493 10.39 -7.85 -12.58
CA PHE A 493 10.76 -9.22 -12.95
C PHE A 493 9.70 -10.21 -12.48
N HIS A 494 8.62 -10.33 -13.26
CA HIS A 494 7.51 -11.22 -12.93
C HIS A 494 7.13 -12.07 -14.12
N SER A 495 6.95 -13.35 -13.85
CA SER A 495 6.42 -14.35 -14.77
C SER A 495 5.14 -14.95 -14.19
N SER A 496 4.20 -15.35 -15.04
CA SER A 496 2.95 -15.99 -14.61
C SER A 496 3.18 -17.31 -13.88
N SER A 497 4.36 -17.91 -14.00
CA SER A 497 4.80 -19.11 -13.29
C SER A 497 5.51 -18.83 -11.96
N TYR A 498 5.74 -17.56 -11.62
CA TYR A 498 6.45 -17.11 -10.43
C TYR A 498 7.90 -17.62 -10.32
N LEU A 499 8.57 -17.81 -11.46
CA LEU A 499 9.91 -18.41 -11.53
C LEU A 499 11.05 -17.40 -11.68
N ASP A 500 10.76 -16.11 -11.82
CA ASP A 500 11.82 -15.10 -11.94
C ASP A 500 12.66 -14.98 -10.67
N VAL A 501 13.99 -14.99 -10.82
CA VAL A 501 14.92 -14.83 -9.69
C VAL A 501 15.83 -13.64 -9.93
N LEU A 502 15.61 -12.56 -9.18
CA LEU A 502 16.58 -11.48 -9.08
C LEU A 502 17.73 -11.91 -8.20
N SER A 503 18.88 -12.21 -8.82
CA SER A 503 20.12 -12.53 -8.11
C SER A 503 20.99 -11.29 -7.97
N VAL A 504 21.47 -11.02 -6.74
CA VAL A 504 22.42 -9.95 -6.46
C VAL A 504 23.67 -10.55 -5.82
N THR A 505 24.81 -10.39 -6.48
CA THR A 505 26.09 -10.99 -6.05
C THR A 505 27.25 -10.02 -6.19
N GLY A 506 28.20 -10.03 -5.25
CA GLY A 506 29.54 -9.42 -5.37
C GLY A 506 29.64 -7.88 -5.54
N SER A 507 28.53 -7.18 -5.73
CA SER A 507 28.46 -5.75 -6.06
C SER A 507 27.60 -4.95 -5.10
N ASN A 508 27.83 -3.63 -5.06
CA ASN A 508 26.96 -2.65 -4.43
C ASN A 508 26.01 -2.09 -5.49
N ASN A 509 24.73 -2.39 -5.35
CA ASN A 509 23.68 -1.97 -6.27
C ASN A 509 22.80 -0.95 -5.56
N SER A 510 22.65 0.23 -6.15
CA SER A 510 21.76 1.28 -5.65
C SER A 510 20.60 1.43 -6.63
N VAL A 511 19.37 1.38 -6.13
CA VAL A 511 18.15 1.62 -6.93
C VAL A 511 17.39 2.77 -6.32
N PHE A 512 17.24 3.85 -7.09
CA PHE A 512 16.33 4.93 -6.79
C PHE A 512 14.99 4.65 -7.47
N GLY A 513 14.11 3.95 -6.77
CA GLY A 513 12.88 3.40 -7.33
C GLY A 513 12.41 2.17 -6.57
N GLU A 514 11.83 1.24 -7.30
CA GLU A 514 11.17 0.05 -6.75
C GLU A 514 11.68 -1.20 -7.43
N VAL A 515 11.69 -2.30 -6.69
CA VAL A 515 12.02 -3.63 -7.20
C VAL A 515 10.84 -4.55 -6.94
N VAL A 516 10.29 -5.10 -8.01
CA VAL A 516 9.24 -6.12 -7.96
C VAL A 516 9.79 -7.36 -8.65
N SER A 517 9.82 -8.48 -7.94
CA SER A 517 10.37 -9.73 -8.46
C SER A 517 9.57 -10.92 -7.95
N ASP A 518 9.51 -12.02 -8.70
CA ASP A 518 8.95 -13.28 -8.19
C ASP A 518 9.73 -13.78 -6.98
N GLN A 519 11.05 -13.82 -7.11
CA GLN A 519 11.98 -14.24 -6.08
C GLN A 519 13.18 -13.30 -6.03
N VAL A 520 13.82 -13.20 -4.87
CA VAL A 520 15.03 -12.39 -4.66
C VAL A 520 16.08 -13.22 -3.93
N SER A 521 17.31 -13.20 -4.43
CA SER A 521 18.44 -13.92 -3.88
C SER A 521 19.66 -13.01 -3.74
N LEU A 522 19.97 -12.61 -2.50
CA LEU A 522 21.13 -11.77 -2.17
C LEU A 522 22.27 -12.68 -1.69
N LEU A 523 23.22 -13.01 -2.56
CA LEU A 523 24.33 -13.93 -2.26
C LEU A 523 25.65 -13.14 -2.21
N GLY A 524 25.92 -12.52 -1.06
CA GLY A 524 27.12 -11.71 -0.84
C GLY A 524 27.21 -10.39 -1.61
N GLY A 525 26.12 -9.95 -2.26
CA GLY A 525 25.97 -8.60 -2.80
C GLY A 525 25.14 -7.69 -1.88
N SER A 526 25.23 -6.38 -2.09
CA SER A 526 24.39 -5.38 -1.43
C SER A 526 23.41 -4.76 -2.41
N LEU A 527 22.16 -4.63 -1.99
CA LEU A 527 21.11 -3.90 -2.69
C LEU A 527 20.59 -2.79 -1.77
N THR A 528 20.80 -1.55 -2.17
CA THR A 528 20.34 -0.35 -1.45
C THR A 528 19.24 0.32 -2.24
N LEU A 529 18.06 0.46 -1.64
CA LEU A 529 16.86 1.00 -2.28
C LEU A 529 16.47 2.31 -1.61
N ALA A 530 16.00 3.26 -2.39
CA ALA A 530 15.21 4.39 -1.89
C ALA A 530 14.09 4.65 -2.90
N PRO A 531 12.83 4.66 -2.48
CA PRO A 531 11.73 4.91 -3.40
C PRO A 531 11.77 6.35 -3.90
N SER A 532 11.28 6.55 -5.11
CA SER A 532 11.04 7.90 -5.62
C SER A 532 9.97 8.60 -4.76
N PRO A 533 10.14 9.88 -4.40
CA PRO A 533 9.20 10.61 -3.55
C PRO A 533 7.82 10.78 -4.20
N THR A 534 7.70 10.58 -5.51
CA THR A 534 6.46 10.70 -6.28
C THR A 534 5.90 9.35 -6.73
N THR A 535 6.33 8.25 -6.10
CA THR A 535 5.88 6.88 -6.43
C THR A 535 4.35 6.78 -6.43
N ASN A 536 3.79 6.40 -7.58
CA ASN A 536 2.36 6.43 -7.88
C ASN A 536 1.73 5.03 -7.97
N MET A 537 2.37 4.01 -7.39
CA MET A 537 1.78 2.67 -7.30
C MET A 537 0.45 2.72 -6.56
N THR A 538 -0.60 2.16 -7.16
CA THR A 538 -1.91 2.02 -6.52
C THR A 538 -1.96 0.73 -5.73
N LEU A 539 -1.88 0.83 -4.41
CA LEU A 539 -2.07 -0.27 -3.49
C LEU A 539 -3.53 -0.32 -3.03
N SER A 540 -4.09 -1.52 -2.96
CA SER A 540 -5.39 -1.71 -2.33
C SER A 540 -5.24 -1.67 -0.80
N LYS A 541 -6.00 -0.82 -0.14
CA LYS A 541 -6.11 -0.74 1.33
C LYS A 541 -7.57 -0.80 1.77
N ILE A 542 -7.77 -1.10 3.04
CA ILE A 542 -9.10 -1.07 3.66
C ILE A 542 -9.34 0.31 4.24
N SER A 543 -10.57 0.80 4.12
CA SER A 543 -10.99 2.06 4.73
C SER A 543 -12.43 1.96 5.22
N ILE A 544 -12.72 2.72 6.28
CA ILE A 544 -14.07 2.99 6.74
C ILE A 544 -14.49 4.35 6.19
N PHE A 545 -15.74 4.46 5.75
CA PHE A 545 -16.41 5.66 5.28
C PHE A 545 -17.64 5.87 6.17
N ASN A 546 -17.55 6.86 7.06
CA ASN A 546 -18.63 7.25 7.97
C ASN A 546 -19.32 8.51 7.49
#